data_AF-A0A2A3GAA5-F1
#
_entry.id   AF-A0A2A3GAA5-F1
#
_cell.length_a   1.000
_cell.length_b   1.000
_cell.length_c   1.000
_cell.angle_alpha   90.00
_cell.angle_beta   90.00
_cell.angle_gamma   90.00
#
_symmetry.space_group_name_H-M   'P 1'
#
loop_
_entity.id
_entity.type
_entity.pdbx_description
1 polymer ?
#
loop_
_entity_poly.entity_id
_entity_poly.type
_entity_poly.pdbx_seq_one_letter_code
_entity_poly.pdbx_strand_id
1 'polypeptide(L)' 'MTSKLESRRGPVKVQLNTWVLASTEARLKWLVANRQFTVTSIVDVALQELLDRYDVPPADPDGRIGER' A
#
# COMPACT_ATOMS: atom_id res chain seq x y z
N MET A 1 -15.51 23.17 26.67
CA MET A 1 -14.31 22.80 25.91
C MET A 1 -14.71 21.75 24.90
N THR A 2 -14.88 22.13 23.64
CA THR A 2 -15.29 21.21 22.58
C THR A 2 -14.09 20.35 22.21
N SER A 3 -14.06 19.09 22.66
CA SER A 3 -13.19 18.08 22.08
C SER A 3 -13.50 18.00 20.59
N LYS A 4 -12.65 18.63 19.77
CA LYS A 4 -12.62 18.38 18.33
C LYS A 4 -12.46 16.88 18.19
N LEU A 5 -13.48 16.24 17.64
CA LEU A 5 -13.40 14.91 17.06
C LEU A 5 -12.26 14.98 16.04
N GLU A 6 -11.06 14.63 16.45
CA GLU A 6 -9.97 14.40 15.51
C GLU A 6 -10.50 13.34 14.56
N SER A 7 -10.76 13.78 13.33
CA SER A 7 -11.05 12.88 12.23
C SER A 7 -9.92 11.87 12.25
N ARG A 8 -10.23 10.61 12.61
CA ARG A 8 -9.32 9.47 12.44
C ARG A 8 -9.13 9.29 10.94
N ARG A 9 -8.44 10.22 10.29
CA ARG A 9 -8.02 10.09 8.91
C ARG A 9 -7.06 8.91 8.94
N GLY A 10 -7.45 7.82 8.28
CA GLY A 10 -6.54 6.71 8.05
C GLY A 10 -5.29 7.19 7.29
N PRO A 11 -4.29 6.31 7.15
CA PRO A 11 -3.06 6.64 6.43
C PRO A 11 -3.33 7.26 5.06
N VAL A 12 -2.50 8.21 4.66
CA VAL A 12 -2.61 8.87 3.36
C VAL A 12 -2.30 7.85 2.26
N LYS A 13 -3.19 7.72 1.26
CA LYS A 13 -2.98 6.86 0.10
C LYS A 13 -2.51 7.69 -1.09
N VAL A 14 -1.45 7.23 -1.74
CA VAL A 14 -0.90 7.82 -2.97
C VAL A 14 -1.09 6.86 -4.15
N GLN A 15 -1.29 7.40 -5.36
CA GLN A 15 -1.41 6.58 -6.57
C GLN A 15 -0.03 6.07 -7.02
N LEU A 16 0.06 4.77 -7.31
CA LEU A 16 1.24 4.18 -7.94
C LEU A 16 1.01 4.06 -9.44
N ASN A 17 1.46 5.05 -10.20
CA ASN A 17 1.34 5.07 -11.66
C ASN A 17 2.47 4.25 -12.28
N THR A 18 2.21 3.00 -12.66
CA THR A 18 3.21 2.10 -13.24
C THR A 18 2.62 1.15 -14.28
N TRP A 19 3.49 0.58 -15.12
CA TRP A 19 3.17 -0.46 -16.08
C TRP A 19 3.66 -1.82 -15.56
N VAL A 20 2.88 -2.87 -15.81
CA VAL A 20 3.25 -4.26 -15.50
C VAL A 20 3.15 -5.13 -16.75
N LEU A 21 3.82 -6.27 -16.73
CA LEU A 21 3.67 -7.27 -17.79
C LEU A 21 2.21 -7.76 -17.87
N ALA A 22 1.74 -8.04 -19.08
CA ALA A 22 0.38 -8.56 -19.29
C ALA A 22 0.13 -9.88 -18.53
N SER A 23 1.15 -10.74 -18.40
CA SER A 23 1.07 -11.97 -17.61
C SER A 23 0.89 -11.69 -16.12
N THR A 24 1.54 -10.67 -15.59
CA THR A 24 1.36 -10.21 -14.21
C THR A 24 -0.05 -9.67 -14.00
N GLU A 25 -0.54 -8.84 -14.93
CA GLU A 25 -1.91 -8.32 -14.89
C GLU A 25 -2.95 -9.45 -14.89
N ALA A 26 -2.79 -10.45 -15.76
CA ALA A 26 -3.69 -11.59 -15.83
C ALA A 26 -3.75 -12.38 -14.50
N ARG A 27 -2.60 -12.63 -13.88
CA ARG A 27 -2.51 -13.30 -12.58
C ARG A 27 -3.14 -12.47 -11.46
N LEU A 28 -2.93 -11.16 -11.48
CA LEU A 28 -3.53 -10.23 -10.51
C LEU A 28 -5.06 -10.22 -10.63
N LYS A 29 -5.59 -10.11 -11.85
CA LYS A 29 -7.04 -10.17 -12.12
C LYS A 29 -7.64 -11.49 -11.64
N TRP A 30 -6.97 -12.62 -11.92
CA TRP A 30 -7.43 -13.92 -11.41
C TRP A 30 -7.48 -13.94 -9.88
N LEU A 31 -6.45 -13.45 -9.20
CA LEU A 31 -6.40 -13.44 -7.73
C LEU A 31 -7.55 -12.61 -7.13
N VAL A 32 -7.79 -11.40 -7.66
CA VAL A 32 -8.88 -10.52 -7.22
C VAL A 32 -10.26 -11.12 -7.50
N ALA A 33 -10.42 -11.83 -8.61
CA ALA A 33 -11.70 -12.45 -8.96
C ALA A 33 -12.02 -13.68 -8.10
N ASN A 34 -11.00 -14.42 -7.65
CA ASN A 34 -11.16 -15.70 -6.96
C ASN A 34 -10.96 -15.62 -5.44
N ARG A 35 -10.45 -14.50 -4.93
CA ARG A 35 -10.22 -14.25 -3.50
C ARG A 35 -10.77 -12.88 -3.14
N GLN A 36 -11.17 -12.68 -1.89
CA GLN A 36 -11.73 -11.40 -1.41
C GLN A 36 -10.64 -10.32 -1.20
N PHE A 37 -9.73 -10.15 -2.15
CA PHE A 37 -8.67 -9.15 -2.12
C PHE A 37 -8.94 -8.03 -3.12
N THR A 38 -8.39 -6.85 -2.83
CA THR A 38 -8.37 -5.72 -3.78
C THR A 38 -7.00 -5.61 -4.44
N VAL A 39 -6.95 -5.02 -5.63
CA VAL A 39 -5.66 -4.68 -6.27
C VAL A 39 -4.78 -3.85 -5.33
N THR A 40 -5.38 -2.84 -4.68
CA THR A 40 -4.67 -1.98 -3.73
C THR A 40 -4.05 -2.76 -2.58
N SER A 41 -4.80 -3.66 -1.93
CA SER A 41 -4.28 -4.45 -0.81
C SER A 41 -3.17 -5.41 -1.23
N ILE A 42 -3.28 -6.02 -2.41
CA ILE A 42 -2.26 -6.92 -2.94
C ILE A 42 -0.98 -6.16 -3.24
N VAL A 43 -1.08 -5.02 -3.92
CA VAL A 43 0.08 -4.19 -4.28
C VAL A 43 0.76 -3.65 -3.03
N ASP A 44 0.00 -3.19 -2.04
CA ASP A 44 0.53 -2.64 -0.79
C ASP A 44 1.36 -3.68 -0.02
N VAL A 45 0.79 -4.88 0.22
CA VAL A 45 1.51 -5.97 0.91
C VAL A 45 2.73 -6.42 0.12
N ALA A 46 2.59 -6.67 -1.19
CA ALA A 46 3.70 -7.15 -2.00
C ALA A 46 4.87 -6.15 -2.08
N LEU A 47 4.57 -4.85 -2.09
CA LEU A 47 5.59 -3.80 -2.04
C LEU A 47 6.23 -3.72 -0.67
N GLN A 48 5.46 -3.74 0.43
CA GLN A 48 6.01 -3.76 1.78
C GLN A 48 6.96 -4.94 1.99
N GLU A 49 6.54 -6.17 1.62
CA GLU A 49 7.39 -7.36 1.70
C GLU A 49 8.67 -7.25 0.84
N LEU A 50 8.62 -6.52 -0.28
CA LEU A 50 9.80 -6.28 -1.09
C LEU A 50 10.72 -5.25 -0.42
N LEU A 51 10.17 -4.14 0.06
CA LEU A 51 10.93 -3.06 0.71
C LEU A 51 11.61 -3.55 1.99
N ASP A 52 10.91 -4.35 2.81
CA ASP A 52 11.46 -4.96 4.02
C ASP A 52 12.63 -5.88 3.70
N ARG A 53 12.57 -6.64 2.60
CA ARG A 53 13.69 -7.50 2.15
C ARG A 53 14.94 -6.72 1.75
N TYR A 54 14.83 -5.42 1.52
CA TYR A 54 15.94 -4.51 1.20
C TYR A 54 16.23 -3.52 2.34
N ASP A 55 15.72 -3.77 3.55
CA ASP A 55 15.94 -2.94 4.73
C ASP A 55 15.59 -1.45 4.53
N VAL A 56 14.59 -1.17 3.67
CA VAL A 56 14.10 0.20 3.48
C VAL A 56 13.45 0.67 4.78
N PRO A 57 13.83 1.84 5.34
CA PRO A 57 13.32 2.25 6.64
C PRO A 57 11.80 2.49 6.61
N PRO A 58 11.09 2.26 7.73
CA PRO A 58 9.65 2.46 7.79
C PRO A 58 9.28 3.94 7.62
N ALA A 59 8.14 4.18 6.98
CA ALA A 59 7.54 5.51 6.85
C ALA A 59 6.49 5.76 7.95
N ASP A 60 6.34 7.01 8.37
CA ASP A 60 5.23 7.45 9.22
C ASP A 60 3.88 7.45 8.45
N PRO A 61 2.73 7.67 9.11
CA PRO A 61 1.41 7.70 8.45
C PRO A 61 1.24 8.77 7.37
N ASP A 62 2.13 9.78 7.33
CA ASP A 62 2.18 10.83 6.32
C ASP A 62 3.15 10.49 5.17
N GLY A 63 3.84 9.35 5.23
CA GLY A 63 4.77 8.88 4.22
C GLY A 63 6.20 9.43 4.37
N ARG A 64 6.57 9.99 5.53
CA ARG A 64 7.95 10.43 5.79
C ARG A 64 8.79 9.27 6.30
N ILE A 65 9.95 9.06 5.66
CA ILE A 65 10.95 8.11 6.14
C ILE A 65 11.61 8.68 7.39
N GLY A 66 11.61 7.92 8.48
CA GLY A 66 12.39 8.28 9.65
C GLY A 66 13.88 8.15 9.33
N GLU A 67 14.63 9.26 9.34
CA GLU A 67 16.09 9.18 9.37
C GLU A 67 16.51 8.51 10.69
N ARG A 68 17.32 7.45 10.56
CA ARG A 68 17.91 6.73 11.70
C ARG A 68 19.13 7.46 12.23
#